data_AF-A0A924RMZ9-F1
#
_entry.id   AF-A0A924RMZ9-F1
#
_cell.length_a   1.000
_cell.length_b   1.000
_cell.length_c   1.000
_cell.angle_alpha   90.00
_cell.angle_beta   90.00
_cell.angle_gamma   90.00
#
_symmetry.space_group_name_H-M   'P 1'
#
loop_
_entity.id
_entity.type
_entity.pdbx_description
1 polymer ?
#
loop_
_entity_poly.entity_id
_entity_poly.type
_entity_poly.pdbx_seq_one_letter_code
_entity_poly.pdbx_strand_id
1 'polypeptide(L)' 'MKIAQKNKIEKKKQQKDYKINPSLQGKYDNQPLFQEKVNRANHILKTVGIPKF' A
#
# COMPACT_ATOMS: atom_id res chain seq x y z
N MET A 1 -17.58 -17.15 35.49
CA MET A 1 -17.03 -17.28 34.12
C MET A 1 -16.72 -15.87 33.61
N LYS A 2 -15.45 -15.55 33.30
CA LYS A 2 -15.06 -14.22 32.81
C LYS A 2 -15.09 -14.22 31.28
N ILE A 3 -15.98 -13.42 30.70
CA ILE A 3 -16.20 -13.33 29.25
C ILE A 3 -15.07 -12.48 28.67
N ALA A 4 -14.28 -13.06 27.76
CA ALA A 4 -13.22 -12.35 27.05
C ALA A 4 -13.83 -11.28 26.12
N GLN A 5 -13.46 -10.02 26.33
CA GLN A 5 -13.87 -8.91 25.48
C GLN A 5 -13.22 -9.07 24.10
N LYS A 6 -14.04 -9.29 23.07
CA LYS A 6 -13.59 -9.25 21.67
C LYS A 6 -13.23 -7.81 21.34
N ASN A 7 -11.93 -7.50 21.34
CA ASN A 7 -11.42 -6.23 20.82
C ASN A 7 -11.78 -6.12 19.33
N LYS A 8 -12.77 -5.28 19.01
CA LYS A 8 -13.05 -4.87 17.63
C LYS A 8 -11.83 -4.09 17.15
N ILE A 9 -11.07 -4.66 16.21
CA ILE A 9 -10.02 -3.94 15.50
C ILE A 9 -10.76 -2.95 14.59
N GLU A 10 -11.00 -1.75 15.08
CA GLU A 10 -11.49 -0.65 14.27
C GLU A 10 -10.43 -0.34 13.21
N LYS A 11 -10.79 -0.49 11.92
CA LYS A 11 -9.96 -0.07 10.80
C LYS A 11 -9.79 1.44 10.89
N LYS A 12 -8.73 1.92 11.56
CA LYS A 12 -8.34 3.33 11.53
C LYS A 12 -8.22 3.74 10.06
N LYS A 13 -9.14 4.57 9.58
CA LYS A 13 -9.00 5.25 8.29
C LYS A 13 -7.69 6.04 8.39
N GLN A 14 -6.69 5.67 7.60
CA GLN A 14 -5.46 6.43 7.50
C GLN A 14 -5.84 7.86 7.13
N GLN A 15 -5.55 8.82 8.01
CA GLN A 15 -5.70 10.24 7.71
C GLN A 15 -4.85 10.52 6.47
N LYS A 16 -5.49 11.05 5.42
CA LYS A 16 -4.88 11.30 4.11
C LYS A 16 -4.03 12.58 4.15
N ASP A 17 -3.17 12.73 5.14
CA ASP A 17 -2.28 13.90 5.24
C ASP A 17 -1.00 13.70 4.41
N TYR A 18 -1.09 12.92 3.33
CA TYR A 18 0.00 12.79 2.39
C TYR A 18 -0.14 13.85 1.30
N LYS A 19 0.96 14.51 0.97
CA LYS A 19 1.05 15.41 -0.17
C LYS A 19 1.92 14.75 -1.23
N ILE A 20 1.43 14.76 -2.48
CA ILE A 20 2.24 14.36 -3.63
C ILE A 20 3.30 15.44 -3.83
N ASN A 21 4.57 15.05 -3.87
CA ASN A 21 5.67 15.97 -4.18
C ASN A 21 5.94 15.95 -5.70
N PRO A 22 5.51 16.96 -6.47
CA PRO A 22 5.69 16.98 -7.92
C PRO A 22 7.16 17.04 -8.35
N SER A 23 8.07 17.50 -7.48
CA SER A 23 9.52 17.58 -7.79
C SER A 23 10.19 16.21 -7.94
N LEU A 24 9.52 15.15 -7.52
CA LEU A 24 10.02 13.77 -7.60
C LEU A 24 9.51 13.02 -8.83
N GLN A 25 8.62 13.63 -9.63
CA GLN A 25 8.10 13.04 -10.86
C GLN A 25 9.26 12.71 -11.82
N GLY A 26 9.35 11.46 -12.26
CA GLY A 26 10.35 11.00 -13.24
C GLY A 26 11.78 10.81 -12.71
N LYS A 27 12.09 11.24 -11.48
CA LYS A 27 13.47 11.18 -10.94
C LYS A 27 13.99 9.75 -10.72
N TYR A 28 13.09 8.80 -10.49
CA TYR A 28 13.43 7.44 -10.08
C TYR A 28 13.03 6.38 -11.12
N ASP A 29 12.48 6.80 -12.26
CA ASP A 29 11.94 5.90 -13.27
C ASP A 29 13.03 4.96 -13.83
N ASN A 30 14.27 5.42 -13.92
CA ASN A 30 15.38 4.62 -14.47
C ASN A 30 16.30 4.03 -13.39
N GLN A 31 15.95 4.16 -12.11
CA GLN A 31 16.76 3.59 -11.04
C GLN A 31 16.43 2.10 -10.85
N PRO A 32 17.42 1.18 -10.98
CA PRO A 32 17.17 -0.26 -10.91
C PRO A 32 16.45 -0.69 -9.62
N LEU A 33 16.83 -0.09 -8.49
CA LEU A 33 16.23 -0.38 -7.17
C LEU A 33 14.72 -0.12 -7.13
N PHE A 34 14.26 0.95 -7.79
CA PHE A 34 12.84 1.30 -7.83
C PHE A 34 12.10 0.49 -8.89
N GLN A 35 12.74 0.20 -10.02
CA GLN A 35 12.18 -0.64 -11.07
C GLN A 35 11.84 -2.05 -10.58
N GLU A 36 12.71 -2.70 -9.80
CA GLU A 36 12.41 -4.02 -9.22
C GLU A 36 11.16 -4.00 -8.33
N LYS A 37 11.00 -2.94 -7.51
CA LYS A 37 9.83 -2.79 -6.64
C LYS A 37 8.55 -2.55 -7.44
N VAL A 38 8.62 -1.71 -8.47
CA VAL A 38 7.49 -1.46 -9.39
C VAL A 38 7.09 -2.74 -10.10
N ASN A 39 8.06 -3.48 -10.66
CA ASN A 39 7.82 -4.75 -11.33
C ASN A 39 7.18 -5.78 -10.41
N ARG A 40 7.65 -5.89 -9.16
CA ARG A 40 7.07 -6.79 -8.17
C ARG A 40 5.63 -6.39 -7.80
N ALA A 41 5.35 -5.10 -7.61
CA ALA A 41 4.00 -4.62 -7.34
C ALA A 41 3.05 -4.93 -8.51
N ASN A 42 3.50 -4.66 -9.73
CA ASN A 42 2.74 -4.99 -10.95
C ASN A 42 2.49 -6.49 -11.09
N HIS A 43 3.48 -7.32 -10.75
CA HIS A 43 3.31 -8.77 -10.74
C HIS A 43 2.23 -9.20 -9.75
N ILE A 44 2.27 -8.72 -8.50
CA ILE A 44 1.27 -9.03 -7.48
C ILE A 44 -0.14 -8.61 -7.93
N LEU A 45 -0.27 -7.40 -8.50
CA LEU A 45 -1.56 -6.92 -9.01
C LEU A 45 -2.11 -7.79 -10.14
N LYS A 46 -1.23 -8.32 -11.00
CA LYS A 46 -1.62 -9.24 -12.09
C LYS A 46 -1.98 -10.64 -11.58
N THR A 47 -1.24 -11.17 -10.61
CA THR A 47 -1.41 -12.57 -10.17
C THR A 47 -2.48 -12.74 -9.11
N VAL A 48 -2.51 -11.85 -8.12
CA VAL A 48 -3.45 -11.91 -7.00
C VAL A 48 -4.72 -11.09 -7.29
N GLY A 49 -4.61 -10.09 -8.18
CA GLY A 49 -5.70 -9.15 -8.45
C GLY A 49 -5.85 -8.12 -7.33
N ILE A 50 -6.64 -7.08 -7.61
CA ILE A 50 -7.07 -6.15 -6.56
C ILE A 50 -8.23 -6.82 -5.81
N PRO A 51 -8.19 -6.93 -4.47
CA PRO A 51 -9.29 -7.48 -3.70
C PRO A 51 -10.58 -6.70 -3.99
N LYS A 52 -11.62 -7.41 -4.42
CA LYS A 52 -12.97 -6.85 -4.53
C LYS A 52 -13.58 -6.87 -3.14
N PHE A 53 -13.62 -5.72 -2.47
CA PHE A 53 -14.37 -5.53 -1.22
C PHE A 53 -15.78 -5.05 -1.53
#